data_AF-A0A2D8QP75-F1
#
_entry.id   AF-A0A2D8QP75-F1
#
_cell.length_a   1.000
_cell.length_b   1.000
_cell.length_c   1.000
_cell.angle_alpha   90.00
_cell.angle_beta   90.00
_cell.angle_gamma   90.00
#
_symmetry.space_group_name_H-M   'P 1'
#
loop_
_entity.id
_entity.type
_entity.pdbx_description
1 polymer ?
#
loop_
_entity_poly.entity_id
_entity_poly.type
_entity_poly.pdbx_seq_one_letter_code
_entity_poly.pdbx_strand_id
1 'polypeptide(L)'
;MFDHSFDELLKQRPELQEKYGAFLEAVNENGRIPHAVLAACQSRVRQVHGLEADNQLKPSSEAERLALVVAEKMPFHHHDLRDDEVRDVKEAFGDGGCVALLTAIAFFDAACRLELTFKGGI
;
A
#
# COMPACT_ATOMS: atom_id res chain seq x y z
N MET A 1 4.68 7.17 -5.25
CA MET A 1 6.12 7.23 -5.62
C MET A 1 6.89 7.12 -4.32
N PHE A 2 7.76 6.12 -4.14
CA PHE A 2 8.48 5.93 -2.86
C PHE A 2 9.58 6.98 -2.72
N ASP A 3 9.89 7.31 -1.47
CA ASP A 3 10.92 8.29 -1.12
C ASP A 3 12.33 7.75 -1.48
N HIS A 4 13.28 8.64 -1.80
CA HIS A 4 14.66 8.29 -2.18
C HIS A 4 15.38 7.42 -1.14
N SER A 5 14.99 7.49 0.14
CA SER A 5 15.57 6.64 1.18
C SER A 5 15.26 5.15 0.97
N PHE A 6 14.15 4.81 0.32
CA PHE A 6 13.74 3.43 0.08
C PHE A 6 14.66 2.70 -0.92
N ASP A 7 15.00 3.37 -2.03
CA ASP A 7 15.89 2.82 -3.05
C ASP A 7 17.32 2.63 -2.52
N GLU A 8 17.83 3.51 -1.65
CA GLU A 8 19.18 3.40 -1.08
C GLU A 8 19.35 2.17 -0.16
N LEU A 9 18.31 1.76 0.57
CA LEU A 9 18.37 0.53 1.39
C LEU A 9 18.42 -0.73 0.52
N LEU A 10 17.58 -0.77 -0.51
CA LEU A 10 17.54 -1.90 -1.41
C LEU A 10 18.84 -2.08 -2.19
N LYS A 11 19.66 -1.04 -2.38
CA LYS A 11 21.03 -1.19 -2.91
C LYS A 11 21.92 -2.10 -2.07
N GLN A 12 21.64 -2.28 -0.78
CA GLN A 12 22.38 -3.26 0.04
C GLN A 12 22.05 -4.71 -0.34
N ARG A 13 20.95 -4.93 -1.08
CA ARG A 13 20.48 -6.21 -1.63
C ARG A 13 20.04 -6.01 -3.09
N PRO A 14 20.98 -5.82 -4.03
CA PRO A 14 20.67 -5.43 -5.41
C PRO A 14 19.66 -6.35 -6.12
N GLU A 15 19.69 -7.65 -5.83
CA GLU A 15 18.76 -8.63 -6.41
C GLU A 15 17.32 -8.44 -5.94
N LEU A 16 17.13 -7.84 -4.75
CA LEU A 16 15.82 -7.42 -4.26
C LEU A 16 15.41 -6.08 -4.86
N GLN A 17 16.35 -5.15 -5.03
CA GLN A 17 16.08 -3.82 -5.59
C GLN A 17 15.44 -3.89 -6.98
N GLU A 18 16.06 -4.63 -7.90
CA GLU A 18 15.57 -4.77 -9.26
C GLU A 18 14.15 -5.36 -9.29
N LYS A 19 13.92 -6.41 -8.49
CA LYS A 19 12.61 -7.06 -8.38
C LYS A 19 11.57 -6.14 -7.74
N TYR A 20 11.96 -5.35 -6.75
CA TYR A 20 11.07 -4.39 -6.12
C TYR A 20 10.67 -3.29 -7.11
N GLY A 21 11.63 -2.73 -7.85
CA GLY A 21 11.38 -1.73 -8.87
C GLY A 21 10.40 -2.23 -9.93
N ALA A 22 10.69 -3.39 -10.54
CA ALA A 22 9.82 -4.00 -11.56
C ALA A 22 8.41 -4.31 -11.02
N PHE A 23 8.32 -4.75 -9.76
CA PHE A 23 7.04 -5.03 -9.13
C PHE A 23 6.21 -3.77 -8.91
N LEU A 24 6.83 -2.69 -8.44
CA LEU A 24 6.17 -1.41 -8.21
C LEU A 24 5.72 -0.75 -9.51
N GLU A 25 6.50 -0.89 -10.58
CA GLU A 25 6.11 -0.47 -11.92
C GLU A 25 4.84 -1.22 -12.37
N ALA A 26 4.83 -2.56 -12.25
CA ALA A 26 3.66 -3.37 -12.58
C ALA A 26 2.40 -3.03 -11.76
N VAL A 27 2.56 -2.65 -10.49
CA VAL A 27 1.47 -2.17 -9.64
C VAL A 27 0.92 -0.82 -10.12
N ASN A 28 1.80 0.10 -10.57
CA ASN A 28 1.40 1.42 -11.04
C ASN A 28 0.82 1.40 -12.46
N GLU A 29 1.29 0.53 -13.34
CA GLU A 29 0.81 0.40 -14.73
C GLU A 29 -0.57 -0.28 -14.87
N ASN A 30 -1.16 -0.71 -13.75
CA ASN A 30 -2.23 -1.71 -13.75
C ASN A 30 -3.52 -1.27 -14.47
N GLY A 31 -3.81 0.03 -14.61
CA GLY A 31 -5.02 0.53 -15.30
C GLY A 31 -6.36 0.07 -14.71
N ARG A 32 -6.34 -0.80 -13.68
CA ARG A 32 -7.52 -1.37 -13.01
C ARG A 32 -7.94 -0.60 -11.76
N ILE A 33 -7.01 0.12 -11.14
CA ILE A 33 -7.27 0.95 -9.95
C ILE A 33 -6.94 2.40 -10.28
N PRO A 34 -7.82 3.37 -9.98
CA PRO A 34 -7.49 4.78 -10.13
C PRO A 34 -6.26 5.16 -9.28
N HIS A 35 -5.32 5.91 -9.86
CA HIS A 35 -4.10 6.34 -9.15
C HIS A 35 -4.40 7.07 -7.84
N ALA A 36 -5.48 7.85 -7.79
CA ALA A 36 -5.91 8.54 -6.57
C ALA A 36 -6.21 7.57 -5.41
N VAL A 37 -6.82 6.41 -5.71
CA VAL A 37 -7.14 5.39 -4.70
C VAL A 37 -5.86 4.74 -4.18
N LEU A 38 -4.92 4.39 -5.06
CA LEU A 38 -3.62 3.85 -4.64
C LEU A 38 -2.83 4.85 -3.79
N ALA A 39 -2.83 6.14 -4.18
CA ALA A 39 -2.19 7.19 -3.41
C ALA A 39 -2.83 7.38 -2.02
N ALA A 40 -4.16 7.35 -1.94
CA ALA A 40 -4.89 7.39 -0.67
C ALA A 40 -4.55 6.20 0.23
N CYS A 41 -4.50 4.99 -0.34
CA CYS A 41 -4.09 3.78 0.39
C CYS A 41 -2.63 3.88 0.87
N GLN A 42 -1.71 4.36 0.03
CA GLN A 42 -0.31 4.56 0.41
C GLN A 42 -0.20 5.54 1.59
N SER A 43 -0.88 6.69 1.51
CA SER A 43 -0.87 7.67 2.61
C SER A 43 -1.48 7.07 3.88
N ARG A 44 -2.58 6.31 3.77
CA ARG A 44 -3.19 5.69 4.95
C ARG A 44 -2.27 4.68 5.64
N VAL A 45 -1.59 3.82 4.88
CA VAL A 45 -0.59 2.89 5.44
C VAL A 45 0.54 3.66 6.13
N ARG A 46 1.02 4.77 5.55
CA ARG A 46 2.05 5.61 6.17
C ARG A 46 1.58 6.26 7.47
N GLN A 47 0.31 6.68 7.55
CA GLN A 47 -0.30 7.20 8.78
C GLN A 47 -0.38 6.12 9.87
N VAL A 48 -0.78 4.89 9.52
CA VAL A 48 -0.81 3.74 10.45
C VAL A 48 0.59 3.47 11.03
N HIS A 49 1.64 3.61 10.22
CA HIS A 49 3.04 3.50 10.68
C HIS A 49 3.59 4.74 11.39
N GLY A 50 2.82 5.83 11.52
CA GLY A 50 3.27 7.09 12.12
C GLY A 50 4.31 7.85 11.29
N LEU A 51 4.47 7.51 10.01
CA LEU A 51 5.38 8.18 9.06
C LEU A 51 4.76 9.44 8.44
N GLU A 52 3.44 9.57 8.51
CA GLU A 52 2.66 10.73 8.09
C GLU A 52 1.65 11.11 9.18
N ALA A 53 1.29 12.39 9.25
CA ALA A 53 0.25 12.86 10.16
C ALA A 53 -1.13 12.32 9.73
N ASP A 54 -1.94 11.87 10.68
CA ASP A 54 -3.33 11.49 10.39
C ASP A 54 -4.11 12.75 9.99
N ASN A 55 -4.55 12.78 8.75
CA ASN A 55 -5.28 13.89 8.15
C ASN A 55 -6.77 13.59 7.96
N GLN A 56 -7.30 12.52 8.58
CA GLN A 56 -8.68 12.06 8.44
C GLN A 56 -9.15 12.07 6.98
N LEU A 57 -8.54 11.21 6.15
CA LEU A 57 -8.93 11.04 4.74
C LEU A 57 -10.45 10.82 4.64
N LYS A 58 -11.14 11.75 3.97
CA LYS A 58 -12.54 11.55 3.57
C LYS A 58 -12.55 10.89 2.19
N PRO A 59 -13.00 9.62 2.07
CA PRO A 59 -13.06 8.97 0.78
C PRO A 59 -14.00 9.73 -0.16
N SER A 60 -13.58 9.89 -1.41
CA SER A 60 -14.36 10.55 -2.47
C SER A 60 -15.39 9.62 -3.12
N SER A 61 -15.29 8.31 -2.88
CA SER A 61 -16.19 7.29 -3.41
C SER A 61 -16.29 6.07 -2.49
N GLU A 62 -17.31 5.25 -2.70
CA GLU A 62 -17.47 3.98 -1.96
C GLU A 62 -16.33 3.00 -2.26
N ALA A 63 -15.89 2.93 -3.51
CA ALA A 63 -14.77 2.09 -3.91
C ALA A 63 -13.47 2.50 -3.19
N GLU A 64 -13.22 3.80 -3.05
CA GLU A 64 -12.10 4.32 -2.26
C GLU A 64 -12.25 4.00 -0.77
N ARG A 65 -13.46 4.13 -0.21
CA ARG A 65 -13.74 3.76 1.19
C ARG A 65 -13.39 2.29 1.46
N LEU A 66 -13.82 1.38 0.59
CA LEU A 66 -13.52 -0.05 0.69
C LEU A 66 -12.00 -0.31 0.64
N ALA A 67 -11.30 0.36 -0.28
CA ALA A 67 -9.85 0.26 -0.38
C ALA A 67 -9.13 0.75 0.89
N LEU A 68 -9.58 1.86 1.46
CA LEU A 68 -9.02 2.42 2.70
C LEU A 68 -9.25 1.52 3.93
N VAL A 69 -10.36 0.77 3.99
CA VAL A 69 -10.59 -0.23 5.06
C VAL A 69 -9.51 -1.31 5.03
N VAL A 70 -9.16 -1.80 3.84
CA VAL A 70 -8.08 -2.78 3.68
C VAL A 70 -6.73 -2.17 4.03
N ALA A 71 -6.46 -0.95 3.56
CA ALA A 71 -5.21 -0.24 3.83
C ALA A 71 -4.98 0.02 5.33
N GLU A 72 -6.06 0.29 6.06
CA GLU A 72 -6.03 0.48 7.52
C GLU A 72 -5.69 -0.81 8.26
N LYS A 73 -6.35 -1.91 7.89
CA LYS A 73 -6.27 -3.15 8.65
C LYS A 73 -5.02 -3.96 8.35
N MET A 74 -4.58 -3.99 7.09
CA MET A 74 -3.53 -4.89 6.65
C MET A 74 -2.20 -4.79 7.43
N PRO A 75 -1.69 -3.61 7.85
CA PRO A 75 -0.40 -3.51 8.56
C PRO A 75 -0.35 -4.17 9.95
N PHE A 76 -1.37 -3.93 10.80
CA PHE A 76 -1.37 -4.34 12.21
C PHE A 76 -2.60 -5.13 12.65
N HIS A 77 -3.70 -5.01 11.93
CA HIS A 77 -4.99 -5.63 12.22
C HIS A 77 -5.38 -6.64 11.13
N HIS A 78 -4.40 -7.31 10.52
CA HIS A 78 -4.65 -8.25 9.42
C HIS A 78 -5.54 -9.42 9.83
N HIS A 79 -5.58 -9.78 11.12
CA HIS A 79 -6.54 -10.75 11.67
C HIS A 79 -7.99 -10.24 11.69
N ASP A 80 -8.19 -8.91 11.66
CA ASP A 80 -9.50 -8.27 11.62
C ASP A 80 -9.97 -7.92 10.20
N LEU A 81 -9.12 -8.17 9.19
CA LEU A 81 -9.49 -8.07 7.77
C LEU A 81 -10.27 -9.32 7.38
N ARG A 82 -11.55 -9.14 7.06
CA ARG A 82 -12.48 -10.24 6.81
C ARG A 82 -12.60 -10.55 5.31
N ASP A 83 -12.93 -11.79 4.98
CA ASP A 83 -13.09 -12.24 3.60
C ASP A 83 -14.23 -11.51 2.85
N ASP A 84 -15.27 -11.06 3.57
CA ASP A 84 -16.35 -10.25 2.98
C ASP A 84 -15.84 -8.87 2.56
N GLU A 85 -14.96 -8.24 3.34
CA GLU A 85 -14.34 -6.95 2.98
C GLU A 85 -13.43 -7.08 1.74
N VAL A 86 -12.73 -8.20 1.60
CA VAL A 86 -11.95 -8.51 0.39
C VAL A 86 -12.87 -8.75 -0.81
N ARG A 87 -14.01 -9.43 -0.60
CA ARG A 87 -15.02 -9.62 -1.65
C ARG A 87 -15.61 -8.29 -2.11
N ASP A 88 -15.90 -7.37 -1.20
CA ASP A 88 -16.44 -6.05 -1.54
C ASP A 88 -15.46 -5.25 -2.42
N VAL A 89 -14.16 -5.33 -2.13
CA VAL A 89 -13.11 -4.76 -3.01
C VAL A 89 -13.11 -5.41 -4.39
N LYS A 90 -13.25 -6.73 -4.47
CA LYS A 90 -13.38 -7.44 -5.74
C LYS A 90 -14.63 -7.02 -6.51
N GLU A 91 -15.75 -6.80 -5.84
CA GLU A 91 -16.97 -6.30 -6.50
C GLU A 91 -16.78 -4.87 -7.05
N ALA A 92 -16.04 -4.03 -6.32
CA ALA A 92 -15.76 -2.65 -6.74
C ALA A 92 -14.77 -2.53 -7.91
N PHE A 93 -13.73 -3.37 -7.95
CA PHE A 93 -12.61 -3.21 -8.89
C PHE A 93 -12.37 -4.42 -9.82
N GLY A 94 -13.17 -5.48 -9.68
CA GLY A 94 -12.98 -6.76 -10.36
C GLY A 94 -11.79 -7.56 -9.84
N ASP A 95 -11.59 -8.76 -10.39
CA ASP A 95 -10.53 -9.68 -9.96
C ASP A 95 -9.13 -9.05 -10.07
N GLY A 96 -8.83 -8.45 -11.22
CA GLY A 96 -7.52 -7.82 -11.46
C GLY A 96 -7.26 -6.64 -10.54
N GLY A 97 -8.29 -5.82 -10.27
CA GLY A 97 -8.17 -4.69 -9.34
C GLY A 97 -7.99 -5.14 -7.89
N CYS A 98 -8.70 -6.19 -7.46
CA CYS A 98 -8.52 -6.76 -6.13
C CYS A 98 -7.08 -7.27 -5.91
N VAL A 99 -6.54 -8.04 -6.87
CA VAL A 99 -5.15 -8.51 -6.82
C VAL A 99 -4.18 -7.32 -6.79
N ALA A 100 -4.40 -6.32 -7.64
CA ALA A 100 -3.56 -5.13 -7.69
C ALA A 100 -3.53 -4.40 -6.34
N LEU A 101 -4.70 -4.16 -5.76
CA LEU A 101 -4.86 -3.38 -4.54
C LEU A 101 -4.24 -4.09 -3.33
N LEU A 102 -4.59 -5.36 -3.11
CA LEU A 102 -4.06 -6.13 -1.97
C LEU A 102 -2.53 -6.22 -2.02
N THR A 103 -1.99 -6.46 -3.21
CA THR A 103 -0.54 -6.57 -3.35
C THR A 103 0.16 -5.23 -3.19
N ALA A 104 -0.42 -4.14 -3.71
CA ALA A 104 0.09 -2.79 -3.49
C ALA A 104 0.14 -2.41 -2.00
N ILE A 105 -0.95 -2.67 -1.27
CA ILE A 105 -1.04 -2.34 0.17
C ILE A 105 -0.01 -3.11 0.99
N ALA A 106 0.17 -4.41 0.73
CA ALA A 106 1.20 -5.21 1.39
C ALA A 106 2.62 -4.65 1.12
N PHE A 107 2.86 -4.17 -0.09
CA PHE A 107 4.12 -3.52 -0.45
C PHE A 107 4.31 -2.16 0.22
N PHE A 108 3.24 -1.37 0.36
CA PHE A 108 3.28 -0.12 1.12
C PHE A 108 3.65 -0.37 2.59
N ASP A 109 3.10 -1.42 3.21
CA ASP A 109 3.47 -1.82 4.59
C ASP A 109 4.95 -2.19 4.69
N ALA A 110 5.44 -3.06 3.80
CA ALA A 110 6.84 -3.45 3.76
C ALA A 110 7.77 -2.24 3.54
N ALA A 111 7.38 -1.30 2.67
CA ALA A 111 8.15 -0.09 2.42
C ALA A 111 8.21 0.84 3.65
N CYS A 112 7.11 0.99 4.39
CA CYS A 112 7.11 1.75 5.64
C CYS A 112 8.05 1.14 6.68
N ARG A 113 8.02 -0.19 6.84
CA ARG A 113 8.92 -0.91 7.76
C ARG A 113 10.39 -0.74 7.38
N LEU A 114 10.69 -0.76 6.09
CA LEU A 114 12.05 -0.50 5.59
C LEU A 114 12.47 0.95 5.85
N GLU A 115 11.61 1.95 5.61
CA GLU A 115 11.88 3.35 5.95
C GLU A 115 12.13 3.55 7.46
N LEU A 116 11.38 2.84 8.32
CA LEU A 116 11.56 2.91 9.77
C LEU A 116 12.94 2.40 10.22
N THR A 117 13.55 1.46 9.50
CA THR A 117 14.94 1.05 9.79
C THR A 117 15.96 2.17 9.60
N PHE A 118 15.65 3.20 8.82
CA PHE A 118 16.47 4.41 8.67
C PHE A 118 16.18 5.48 9.73
N LYS A 119 14.89 5.77 9.98
CA LYS A 119 14.49 6.88 10.86
C LYS A 119 14.67 6.56 12.35
N GLY A 120 14.56 5.28 12.72
CA GLY A 120 14.73 4.81 14.08
C GLY A 120 15.87 3.82 14.16
N GLY A 121 17.11 4.30 13.97
CA GLY A 121 18.31 3.46 14.16
C GLY A 121 18.19 2.62 15.42
N ILE A 122 18.17 1.30 15.24
CA ILE A 122 18.40 0.33 16.30
C ILE A 122 19.88 0.39 16.65
#